data_AF-A0A955JJQ5-F1
#
_entry.id   AF-A0A955JJQ5-F1
#
_cell.length_a   1.000
_cell.length_b   1.000
_cell.length_c   1.000
_cell.angle_alpha   90.00
_cell.angle_beta   90.00
_cell.angle_gamma   90.00
#
_symmetry.space_group_name_H-M   'P 1'
#
loop_
_entity.id
_entity.type
_entity.pdbx_description
1 polymer ?
#
loop_
_entity_poly.entity_id
_entity_poly.type
_entity_poly.pdbx_seq_one_letter_code
_entity_poly.pdbx_strand_id
1 'polypeptide(L)'
;SLAFFYNRAEFEMQVQMHREKVQQLFGVTPTAFRNTELSYNNDLAYWADQAGYKAILSEGWDPVLGWRSPNFLYRPAHTENIRLLTKNYKLSDDIAFRFSNKEWEEYPLTVDKFMHWTNDAWDQPLVNLFMDYETFGEHQWEDSGIFDFLEHLPKAWLEKSEHTFMTVSEAAEAFEPADEIDCPQTVTWADSERDLTAWLGNKMQQGAIASMYGLAETILGTNDLALIEDWRKLQTSDHFYYMCTKWFNDGDVHAYFSPYESPYEAYIAYMNTYHDLKYRLTEKGVPV
;
A
#
# COMPACT_ATOMS: atom_id res chain seq x y z
N SER A 1 4.29 -5.94 -5.21
CA SER A 1 4.61 -7.33 -4.85
C SER A 1 5.10 -7.37 -3.41
N LEU A 2 5.32 -8.56 -2.85
CA LEU A 2 5.97 -8.74 -1.54
C LEU A 2 7.49 -9.01 -1.65
N ALA A 3 8.12 -8.64 -2.77
CA ALA A 3 9.50 -9.06 -3.09
C ALA A 3 10.52 -8.60 -2.05
N PHE A 4 10.30 -7.44 -1.42
CA PHE A 4 11.15 -6.92 -0.37
C PHE A 4 11.46 -7.95 0.74
N PHE A 5 10.47 -8.76 1.10
CA PHE A 5 10.53 -9.73 2.19
C PHE A 5 11.13 -11.09 1.80
N TYR A 6 11.36 -11.35 0.51
CA TYR A 6 11.76 -12.66 0.01
C TYR A 6 13.00 -12.63 -0.90
N ASN A 7 13.14 -11.61 -1.74
CA ASN A 7 14.24 -11.47 -2.68
C ASN A 7 14.59 -9.99 -2.88
N ARG A 8 15.65 -9.51 -2.21
CA ARG A 8 16.08 -8.12 -2.25
C ARG A 8 16.48 -7.64 -3.64
N ALA A 9 17.20 -8.45 -4.40
CA ALA A 9 17.66 -8.09 -5.73
C ALA A 9 16.49 -7.93 -6.71
N GLU A 10 15.51 -8.84 -6.65
CA GLU A 10 14.30 -8.72 -7.46
C GLU A 10 13.44 -7.52 -7.05
N PHE A 11 13.32 -7.24 -5.75
CA PHE A 11 12.66 -6.03 -5.28
C PHE A 11 13.30 -4.76 -5.86
N GLU A 12 14.62 -4.63 -5.78
CA GLU A 12 15.35 -3.49 -6.33
C GLU A 12 15.16 -3.36 -7.86
N MET A 13 15.14 -4.48 -8.56
CA MET A 13 14.85 -4.52 -10.00
C MET A 13 13.43 -4.01 -10.31
N GLN A 14 12.41 -4.45 -9.55
CA GLN A 14 11.04 -3.96 -9.73
C GLN A 14 10.92 -2.46 -9.43
N VAL A 15 11.59 -1.98 -8.38
CA VAL A 15 11.65 -0.54 -8.08
C VAL A 15 12.28 0.24 -9.24
N GLN A 16 13.38 -0.26 -9.80
CA GLN A 16 14.06 0.39 -10.92
C GLN A 16 13.18 0.39 -12.17
N MET A 17 12.53 -0.72 -12.51
CA MET A 17 11.57 -0.79 -13.62
C MET A 17 10.42 0.22 -13.45
N HIS A 18 9.91 0.38 -12.22
CA HIS A 18 8.86 1.36 -11.94
C HIS A 18 9.37 2.81 -12.09
N ARG A 19 10.58 3.10 -11.59
CA ARG A 19 11.24 4.40 -11.74
C ARG A 19 11.42 4.78 -13.22
N GLU A 20 11.90 3.83 -14.03
CA GLU A 20 12.04 4.01 -15.48
C GLU A 20 10.69 4.23 -16.16
N LYS A 21 9.65 3.50 -15.75
CA LYS A 21 8.30 3.68 -16.29
C LYS A 21 7.74 5.06 -16.01
N VAL A 22 7.88 5.57 -14.77
CA VAL A 22 7.43 6.93 -14.41
C VAL A 22 8.21 7.98 -15.20
N GLN A 23 9.54 7.83 -15.31
CA GLN A 23 10.36 8.74 -16.10
C GLN A 23 9.97 8.74 -17.58
N GLN A 24 9.68 7.57 -18.16
CA GLN A 24 9.25 7.42 -19.54
C GLN A 24 7.91 8.11 -19.82
N LEU A 25 6.94 7.97 -18.91
CA LEU A 25 5.57 8.46 -19.10
C LEU A 25 5.41 9.94 -18.72
N PHE A 26 6.06 10.37 -17.65
CA PHE A 26 5.83 11.66 -17.02
C PHE A 26 7.05 12.58 -17.01
N GLY A 27 8.23 12.09 -17.40
CA GLY A 27 9.45 12.89 -17.43
C GLY A 27 10.04 13.20 -16.06
N VAL A 28 9.55 12.56 -14.99
CA VAL A 28 9.99 12.81 -13.61
C VAL A 28 10.57 11.55 -12.96
N THR A 29 11.50 11.74 -12.03
CA THR A 29 12.07 10.67 -11.21
C THR A 29 11.39 10.68 -9.83
N PRO A 30 10.74 9.57 -9.41
CA PRO A 30 10.14 9.46 -8.08
C PRO A 30 11.14 9.71 -6.94
N THR A 31 10.77 10.59 -6.00
CA THR A 31 11.56 10.94 -4.80
C THR A 31 10.93 10.48 -3.49
N ALA A 32 9.68 10.02 -3.52
CA ALA A 32 8.99 9.41 -2.40
C ALA A 32 8.78 7.91 -2.66
N PHE A 33 8.83 7.10 -1.59
CA PHE A 33 8.67 5.66 -1.65
C PHE A 33 7.39 5.21 -0.96
N ARG A 34 6.55 4.49 -1.70
CA ARG A 34 5.37 3.77 -1.19
C ARG A 34 5.54 2.30 -1.53
N ASN A 35 5.66 1.45 -0.53
CA ASN A 35 5.66 0.02 -0.79
C ASN A 35 4.22 -0.49 -1.01
N THR A 36 4.11 -1.65 -1.66
CA THR A 36 2.85 -2.35 -1.85
C THR A 36 2.10 -2.48 -0.51
N GLU A 37 0.81 -2.10 -0.49
CA GLU A 37 -0.09 -2.20 0.67
C GLU A 37 0.32 -1.38 1.91
N LEU A 38 1.12 -0.33 1.70
CA LEU A 38 1.80 0.41 2.79
C LEU A 38 2.57 -0.54 3.72
N SER A 39 3.04 -1.68 3.20
CA SER A 39 3.84 -2.63 3.97
C SER A 39 5.17 -2.01 4.34
N TYR A 40 5.38 -1.79 5.64
CA TYR A 40 6.47 -0.97 6.17
C TYR A 40 7.10 -1.64 7.40
N ASN A 41 8.43 -1.55 7.48
CA ASN A 41 9.22 -1.81 8.69
C ASN A 41 10.53 -1.00 8.62
N ASN A 42 11.31 -1.02 9.70
CA ASN A 42 12.59 -0.31 9.76
C ASN A 42 13.57 -0.72 8.66
N ASP A 43 13.61 -2.00 8.27
CA ASP A 43 14.52 -2.47 7.21
C ASP A 43 14.18 -1.84 5.85
N LEU A 44 12.89 -1.60 5.59
CA LEU A 44 12.43 -0.97 4.36
C LEU A 44 12.79 0.51 4.35
N ALA A 45 12.55 1.20 5.47
CA ALA A 45 12.95 2.58 5.65
C ALA A 45 14.45 2.76 5.49
N TYR A 46 15.24 1.89 6.12
CA TYR A 46 16.70 1.90 5.99
C TYR A 46 17.13 1.75 4.54
N TRP A 47 16.59 0.76 3.83
CA TRP A 47 16.89 0.58 2.41
C TRP A 47 16.49 1.80 1.58
N ALA A 48 15.30 2.39 1.82
CA ALA A 48 14.82 3.54 1.07
C ALA A 48 15.69 4.78 1.30
N ASP A 49 16.18 4.98 2.53
CA ASP A 49 17.15 6.03 2.87
C ASP A 49 18.45 5.86 2.08
N GLN A 50 19.01 4.64 2.08
CA GLN A 50 20.24 4.33 1.31
C GLN A 50 20.04 4.44 -0.21
N ALA A 51 18.82 4.17 -0.69
CA ALA A 51 18.46 4.34 -2.09
C ALA A 51 18.21 5.81 -2.51
N GLY A 52 18.31 6.76 -1.57
CA GLY A 52 18.22 8.19 -1.81
C GLY A 52 16.79 8.74 -1.89
N TYR A 53 15.80 8.03 -1.38
CA TYR A 53 14.43 8.55 -1.28
C TYR A 53 14.35 9.62 -0.18
N LYS A 54 13.59 10.69 -0.44
CA LYS A 54 13.38 11.80 0.49
C LYS A 54 12.30 11.48 1.53
N ALA A 55 11.31 10.68 1.13
CA ALA A 55 10.17 10.34 1.94
C ALA A 55 9.78 8.86 1.79
N ILE A 56 9.28 8.27 2.86
CA ILE A 56 8.64 6.96 2.87
C ILE A 56 7.29 7.05 3.58
N LEU A 57 6.35 6.19 3.18
CA LEU A 57 5.00 6.14 3.71
C LEU A 57 4.74 4.89 4.55
N SER A 58 3.95 5.05 5.61
CA SER A 58 3.47 3.96 6.46
C SER A 58 2.01 4.20 6.89
N GLU A 59 1.35 3.16 7.37
CA GLU A 59 0.09 3.30 8.11
C GLU A 59 0.34 4.06 9.43
N GLY A 60 -0.56 4.99 9.78
CA GLY A 60 -0.51 5.76 11.04
C GLY A 60 -1.22 5.05 12.18
N TRP A 61 -0.85 3.80 12.44
CA TRP A 61 -1.53 2.92 13.38
C TRP A 61 -1.15 3.23 14.84
N ASP A 62 -2.16 3.35 15.72
CA ASP A 62 -1.99 3.75 17.12
C ASP A 62 -0.92 2.91 17.88
N PRO A 63 -0.85 1.57 17.74
CA PRO A 63 0.22 0.78 18.36
C PRO A 63 1.66 1.09 17.92
N VAL A 64 1.85 1.64 16.71
CA VAL A 64 3.17 2.06 16.20
C VAL A 64 3.46 3.51 16.62
N LEU A 65 2.47 4.40 16.52
CA LEU A 65 2.64 5.81 16.87
C LEU A 65 2.66 6.05 18.39
N GLY A 66 2.03 5.18 19.17
CA GLY A 66 1.87 5.34 20.61
C GLY A 66 1.00 6.55 20.93
N TRP A 67 1.61 7.56 21.56
CA TRP A 67 0.93 8.82 21.91
C TRP A 67 1.00 9.87 20.79
N ARG A 68 1.77 9.60 19.73
CA ARG A 68 2.05 10.54 18.66
C ARG A 68 0.90 10.60 17.64
N SER A 69 0.78 11.71 16.92
CA SER A 69 -0.28 11.91 15.92
C SER A 69 0.19 11.55 14.50
N PRO A 70 -0.66 10.98 13.63
CA PRO A 70 -0.28 10.71 12.23
C PRO A 70 -0.06 11.97 11.37
N ASN A 71 -0.35 13.15 11.93
CA ASN A 71 -0.35 14.46 11.28
C ASN A 71 0.97 15.25 11.48
N PHE A 72 2.03 14.59 11.97
CA PHE A 72 3.38 15.14 11.98
C PHE A 72 4.28 14.38 11.02
N LEU A 73 5.38 15.02 10.64
CA LEU A 73 6.49 14.37 9.96
C LEU A 73 7.35 13.64 11.01
N TYR A 74 7.83 12.44 10.67
CA TYR A 74 8.72 11.67 11.53
C TYR A 74 10.01 11.30 10.82
N ARG A 75 10.96 10.76 11.57
CA ARG A 75 12.12 10.06 11.03
C ARG A 75 12.01 8.58 11.36
N PRO A 76 12.19 7.66 10.40
CA PRO A 76 12.32 6.24 10.72
C PRO A 76 13.54 5.96 11.61
N ALA A 77 13.41 5.01 12.53
CA ALA A 77 14.56 4.49 13.27
C ALA A 77 15.65 3.99 12.31
N HIS A 78 16.91 4.16 12.72
CA HIS A 78 18.10 3.75 11.97
C HIS A 78 18.35 4.49 10.64
N THR A 79 17.68 5.63 10.39
CA THR A 79 17.87 6.43 9.17
C THR A 79 18.42 7.83 9.44
N GLU A 80 19.02 8.45 8.43
CA GLU A 80 19.63 9.77 8.53
C GLU A 80 18.85 10.83 7.74
N ASN A 81 18.48 10.55 6.49
CA ASN A 81 18.02 11.57 5.55
C ASN A 81 16.53 11.47 5.22
N ILE A 82 16.00 10.24 5.11
CA ILE A 82 14.60 10.03 4.75
C ILE A 82 13.63 10.53 5.83
N ARG A 83 12.44 10.94 5.40
CA ARG A 83 11.32 11.34 6.26
C ARG A 83 10.17 10.35 6.18
N LEU A 84 9.44 10.18 7.26
CA LEU A 84 8.27 9.29 7.36
C LEU A 84 7.00 10.12 7.45
N LEU A 85 6.09 9.90 6.50
CA LEU A 85 4.71 10.38 6.60
C LEU A 85 3.81 9.18 6.86
N THR A 86 2.86 9.35 7.77
CA THR A 86 1.92 8.30 8.14
C THR A 86 0.52 8.63 7.71
N LYS A 87 -0.21 7.64 7.17
CA LYS A 87 -1.64 7.77 6.84
C LYS A 87 -2.44 8.13 8.10
N ASN A 88 -3.29 9.15 8.02
CA ASN A 88 -4.32 9.37 9.03
C ASN A 88 -5.48 8.41 8.74
N TYR A 89 -5.42 7.21 9.33
CA TYR A 89 -6.32 6.14 8.97
C TYR A 89 -7.78 6.44 9.32
N LYS A 90 -8.05 7.17 10.40
CA LYS A 90 -9.42 7.52 10.80
C LYS A 90 -10.09 8.38 9.71
N LEU A 91 -9.49 9.52 9.38
CA LEU A 91 -10.03 10.43 8.36
C LEU A 91 -10.06 9.82 6.96
N SER A 92 -9.06 9.02 6.61
CA SER A 92 -9.01 8.32 5.32
C SER A 92 -10.13 7.27 5.22
N ASP A 93 -10.29 6.44 6.24
CA ASP A 93 -11.28 5.35 6.27
C ASP A 93 -12.72 5.89 6.37
N ASP A 94 -12.92 7.07 6.99
CA ASP A 94 -14.21 7.74 7.03
C ASP A 94 -14.71 8.12 5.62
N ILE A 95 -13.82 8.62 4.76
CA ILE A 95 -14.13 8.89 3.35
C ILE A 95 -14.22 7.58 2.56
N ALA A 96 -13.25 6.67 2.73
CA ALA A 96 -13.15 5.47 1.90
C ALA A 96 -14.28 4.46 2.15
N PHE A 97 -14.65 4.23 3.41
CA PHE A 97 -15.55 3.14 3.80
C PHE A 97 -16.86 3.62 4.43
N ARG A 98 -16.86 4.75 5.17
CA ARG A 98 -18.03 5.16 5.97
C ARG A 98 -18.90 6.22 5.31
N PHE A 99 -18.45 6.83 4.21
CA PHE A 99 -19.10 7.98 3.59
C PHE A 99 -20.59 7.76 3.28
N SER A 100 -20.95 6.62 2.69
CA SER A 100 -22.33 6.25 2.38
C SER A 100 -23.03 5.40 3.47
N ASN A 101 -22.34 5.11 4.58
CA ASN A 101 -22.89 4.27 5.64
C ASN A 101 -23.87 5.05 6.53
N LYS A 102 -25.18 4.88 6.28
CA LYS A 102 -26.26 5.55 7.03
C LYS A 102 -26.42 5.10 8.48
N GLU A 103 -25.79 3.98 8.85
CA GLU A 103 -25.80 3.47 10.24
C GLU A 103 -24.63 4.00 11.06
N TRP A 104 -23.64 4.63 10.42
CA TRP A 104 -22.54 5.28 11.13
C TRP A 104 -23.04 6.52 11.86
N GLU A 105 -22.66 6.67 13.14
CA GLU A 105 -23.13 7.77 14.01
C GLU A 105 -22.81 9.16 13.45
N GLU A 106 -21.73 9.29 12.69
CA GLU A 106 -21.33 10.54 12.05
C GLU A 106 -21.91 10.74 10.64
N TYR A 107 -22.81 9.87 10.17
CA TYR A 107 -23.48 10.09 8.90
C TYR A 107 -24.50 11.25 8.98
N PRO A 108 -24.58 12.13 7.97
CA PRO A 108 -23.74 12.19 6.76
C PRO A 108 -22.38 12.87 7.01
N LEU A 109 -21.36 12.47 6.24
CA LEU A 109 -20.08 13.17 6.19
C LEU A 109 -20.17 14.38 5.26
N THR A 110 -20.27 15.58 5.84
CA THR A 110 -20.29 16.84 5.09
C THR A 110 -18.91 17.49 5.06
N VAL A 111 -18.69 18.40 4.10
CA VAL A 111 -17.44 19.18 4.03
C VAL A 111 -17.21 19.98 5.31
N ASP A 112 -18.23 20.65 5.84
CA ASP A 112 -18.11 21.42 7.10
C ASP A 112 -17.71 20.54 8.28
N LYS A 113 -18.27 19.33 8.38
CA LYS A 113 -17.93 18.36 9.42
C LYS A 113 -16.49 17.90 9.29
N PHE A 114 -16.07 17.52 8.09
CA PHE A 114 -14.70 17.08 7.83
C PHE A 114 -13.67 18.20 8.06
N MET A 115 -13.99 19.42 7.63
CA MET A 115 -13.19 20.61 7.89
C MET A 115 -13.10 20.90 9.40
N HIS A 116 -14.16 20.70 10.16
CA HIS A 116 -14.11 20.85 11.61
C HIS A 116 -13.12 19.86 12.26
N TRP A 117 -13.19 18.58 11.89
CA TRP A 117 -12.29 17.55 12.43
C TRP A 117 -10.82 17.78 12.10
N THR A 118 -10.52 18.30 10.90
CA THR A 118 -9.14 18.64 10.53
C THR A 118 -8.61 19.87 11.27
N ASN A 119 -9.47 20.82 11.64
CA ASN A 119 -9.06 22.02 12.39
C ASN A 119 -8.76 21.74 13.86
N ASP A 120 -9.34 20.71 14.46
CA ASP A 120 -9.01 20.31 15.84
C ASP A 120 -7.54 19.88 15.98
N ALA A 121 -6.85 19.63 14.84
CA ALA A 121 -5.43 19.36 14.74
C ALA A 121 -4.57 20.63 14.57
N TRP A 122 -4.99 21.79 15.09
CA TRP A 122 -4.35 23.11 14.83
C TRP A 122 -2.83 23.21 15.12
N ASP A 123 -2.29 22.34 15.98
CA ASP A 123 -0.84 22.25 16.27
C ASP A 123 -0.09 21.23 15.40
N GLN A 124 -0.80 20.56 14.49
CA GLN A 124 -0.31 19.45 13.67
C GLN A 124 -0.24 19.91 12.20
N PRO A 125 0.96 19.94 11.60
CA PRO A 125 1.20 20.64 10.35
C PRO A 125 0.69 19.91 9.10
N LEU A 126 0.32 18.64 9.20
CA LEU A 126 -0.02 17.79 8.05
C LEU A 126 -1.36 17.08 8.27
N VAL A 127 -2.12 16.87 7.20
CA VAL A 127 -3.24 15.92 7.17
C VAL A 127 -3.04 14.96 6.01
N ASN A 128 -2.68 13.72 6.33
CA ASN A 128 -2.26 12.71 5.38
C ASN A 128 -3.42 11.77 5.03
N LEU A 129 -4.14 12.06 3.95
CA LEU A 129 -5.23 11.19 3.47
C LEU A 129 -4.72 10.19 2.44
N PHE A 130 -4.92 8.90 2.72
CA PHE A 130 -4.46 7.80 1.86
C PHE A 130 -5.60 6.82 1.63
N MET A 131 -6.05 6.74 0.39
CA MET A 131 -7.23 5.97 -0.03
C MET A 131 -6.98 5.39 -1.42
N ASP A 132 -7.68 4.33 -1.77
CA ASP A 132 -7.69 3.82 -3.15
C ASP A 132 -8.34 4.83 -4.09
N TYR A 133 -7.89 4.85 -5.35
CA TYR A 133 -8.48 5.73 -6.37
C TYR A 133 -9.97 5.41 -6.57
N GLU A 134 -10.30 4.13 -6.47
CA GLU A 134 -11.62 3.52 -6.60
C GLU A 134 -12.58 3.96 -5.48
N THR A 135 -12.08 4.64 -4.43
CA THR A 135 -12.92 5.31 -3.41
C THR A 135 -13.98 6.19 -4.05
N PHE A 136 -13.61 6.95 -5.08
CA PHE A 136 -14.48 7.92 -5.74
C PHE A 136 -15.07 7.33 -7.02
N GLY A 137 -16.28 6.77 -6.93
CA GLY A 137 -17.04 6.27 -8.08
C GLY A 137 -17.22 4.74 -8.16
N GLU A 138 -16.49 3.97 -7.35
CA GLU A 138 -16.62 2.50 -7.29
C GLU A 138 -16.98 2.02 -5.88
N HIS A 139 -16.19 2.39 -4.86
CA HIS A 139 -16.54 2.08 -3.47
C HIS A 139 -17.65 3.00 -2.94
N GLN A 140 -17.54 4.30 -3.23
CA GLN A 140 -18.59 5.28 -2.99
C GLN A 140 -19.15 5.73 -4.34
N TRP A 141 -20.42 5.41 -4.58
CA TRP A 141 -21.09 5.68 -5.86
C TRP A 141 -21.47 7.16 -5.97
N GLU A 142 -21.65 7.67 -7.20
CA GLU A 142 -22.03 9.07 -7.47
C GLU A 142 -23.26 9.51 -6.64
N ASP A 143 -24.30 8.67 -6.59
CA ASP A 143 -25.56 8.93 -5.87
C ASP A 143 -25.38 9.09 -4.35
N SER A 144 -24.22 8.73 -3.78
CA SER A 144 -23.89 9.01 -2.38
C SER A 144 -23.56 10.49 -2.12
N GLY A 145 -23.29 11.27 -3.17
CA GLY A 145 -22.81 12.65 -3.09
C GLY A 145 -21.28 12.78 -2.93
N ILE A 146 -20.53 11.69 -3.10
CA ILE A 146 -19.07 11.70 -2.91
C ILE A 146 -18.34 12.64 -3.88
N PHE A 147 -18.83 12.78 -5.12
CA PHE A 147 -18.23 13.71 -6.09
C PHE A 147 -18.50 15.16 -5.71
N ASP A 148 -19.69 15.49 -5.22
CA ASP A 148 -19.98 16.82 -4.67
C ASP A 148 -19.06 17.11 -3.48
N PHE A 149 -18.87 16.15 -2.59
CA PHE A 149 -17.93 16.30 -1.47
C PHE A 149 -16.50 16.56 -1.96
N LEU A 150 -16.01 15.78 -2.92
CA LEU A 150 -14.66 15.94 -3.50
C LEU A 150 -14.51 17.28 -4.23
N GLU A 151 -15.56 17.79 -4.88
CA GLU A 151 -15.51 19.10 -5.54
C GLU A 151 -15.41 20.25 -4.53
N HIS A 152 -16.12 20.15 -3.41
CA HIS A 152 -16.24 21.23 -2.44
C HIS A 152 -15.12 21.21 -1.39
N LEU A 153 -14.60 20.05 -1.01
CA LEU A 153 -13.58 19.92 0.03
C LEU A 153 -12.30 20.74 -0.26
N PRO A 154 -11.68 20.68 -1.46
CA PRO A 154 -10.50 21.49 -1.74
C PRO A 154 -10.79 23.00 -1.71
N LYS A 155 -11.99 23.42 -2.11
CA LYS A 155 -12.40 24.84 -2.06
C LYS A 155 -12.47 25.30 -0.61
N ALA A 156 -13.19 24.57 0.24
CA ALA A 156 -13.31 24.86 1.68
C ALA A 156 -11.96 24.79 2.40
N TRP A 157 -11.08 23.84 2.02
CA TRP A 157 -9.73 23.73 2.56
C TRP A 157 -8.92 25.02 2.31
N LEU A 158 -8.96 25.54 1.08
CA LEU A 158 -8.18 26.70 0.64
C LEU A 158 -8.79 28.06 1.02
N GLU A 159 -9.99 28.11 1.61
CA GLU A 159 -10.56 29.36 2.15
C GLU A 159 -9.72 29.91 3.32
N LYS A 160 -8.98 29.04 4.02
CA LYS A 160 -8.05 29.43 5.07
C LYS A 160 -6.66 29.68 4.47
N SER A 161 -6.09 30.85 4.72
CA SER A 161 -4.78 31.24 4.18
C SER A 161 -3.60 30.39 4.68
N GLU A 162 -3.79 29.65 5.77
CA GLU A 162 -2.77 28.76 6.35
C GLU A 162 -2.77 27.37 5.71
N HIS A 163 -3.81 27.03 4.94
CA HIS A 163 -3.98 25.73 4.33
C HIS A 163 -3.42 25.72 2.90
N THR A 164 -2.82 24.59 2.52
CA THR A 164 -2.33 24.35 1.17
C THR A 164 -2.32 22.87 0.86
N PHE A 165 -1.99 22.51 -0.38
CA PHE A 165 -1.70 21.14 -0.78
C PHE A 165 -0.20 21.01 -1.05
N MET A 166 0.41 19.97 -0.49
CA MET A 166 1.80 19.63 -0.74
C MET A 166 1.87 18.21 -1.29
N THR A 167 2.79 18.00 -2.23
CA THR A 167 3.25 16.66 -2.53
C THR A 167 3.97 16.08 -1.32
N VAL A 168 4.08 14.74 -1.27
CA VAL A 168 4.80 14.03 -0.19
C VAL A 168 6.25 14.52 -0.06
N SER A 169 6.91 14.83 -1.18
CA SER A 169 8.30 15.32 -1.16
C SER A 169 8.41 16.77 -0.70
N GLU A 170 7.45 17.64 -1.06
CA GLU A 170 7.42 19.02 -0.54
C GLU A 170 7.19 19.02 0.98
N ALA A 171 6.29 18.18 1.49
CA ALA A 171 6.07 18.04 2.94
C ALA A 171 7.33 17.53 3.67
N ALA A 172 8.05 16.56 3.09
CA ALA A 172 9.31 16.07 3.65
C ALA A 172 10.43 17.12 3.70
N GLU A 173 10.40 18.12 2.80
CA GLU A 173 11.37 19.22 2.78
C GLU A 173 10.95 20.41 3.65
N ALA A 174 9.64 20.64 3.80
CA ALA A 174 9.10 21.81 4.48
C ALA A 174 9.09 21.68 6.02
N PHE A 175 9.04 20.46 6.55
CA PHE A 175 8.89 20.20 7.98
C PHE A 175 10.08 19.44 8.56
N GLU A 176 10.40 19.72 9.82
CA GLU A 176 11.35 18.91 10.58
C GLU A 176 10.62 17.72 11.24
N PRO A 177 11.27 16.55 11.36
CA PRO A 177 10.73 15.44 12.13
C PRO A 177 10.39 15.85 13.56
N ALA A 178 9.16 15.61 13.98
CA ALA A 178 8.72 15.83 15.35
C ALA A 178 9.33 14.81 16.32
N ASP A 179 9.59 13.58 15.84
CA ASP A 179 10.22 12.51 16.60
C ASP A 179 10.75 11.40 15.67
N GLU A 180 11.37 10.39 16.26
CA GLU A 180 11.71 9.12 15.64
C GLU A 180 10.62 8.05 15.88
N ILE A 181 10.33 7.25 14.85
CA ILE A 181 9.41 6.11 14.91
C ILE A 181 10.18 4.81 14.70
N ASP A 182 10.10 3.93 15.69
CA ASP A 182 10.65 2.58 15.65
C ASP A 182 9.54 1.56 15.32
N CYS A 183 9.70 0.84 14.20
CA CYS A 183 8.74 -0.13 13.70
C CYS A 183 9.46 -1.43 13.28
N PRO A 184 9.82 -2.29 14.26
CA PRO A 184 10.56 -3.52 13.99
C PRO A 184 9.70 -4.63 13.36
N GLN A 185 8.38 -4.56 13.52
CA GLN A 185 7.42 -5.49 12.92
C GLN A 185 6.79 -4.87 11.69
N THR A 186 6.49 -5.68 10.68
CA THR A 186 5.84 -5.16 9.47
C THR A 186 4.41 -4.72 9.76
N VAL A 187 4.13 -3.45 9.52
CA VAL A 187 2.77 -2.90 9.48
C VAL A 187 2.30 -2.80 8.03
N THR A 188 1.00 -2.95 7.80
CA THR A 188 0.34 -2.71 6.51
C THR A 188 -0.92 -1.87 6.76
N TRP A 189 -1.58 -1.41 5.70
CA TRP A 189 -2.86 -0.71 5.83
C TRP A 189 -4.09 -1.63 5.75
N ALA A 190 -3.89 -2.94 5.55
CA ALA A 190 -4.97 -3.89 5.36
C ALA A 190 -5.38 -4.56 6.67
N ASP A 191 -6.66 -4.94 6.75
CA ASP A 191 -7.29 -5.64 7.87
C ASP A 191 -7.11 -4.96 9.24
N SER A 192 -7.86 -5.39 10.25
CA SER A 192 -7.79 -4.80 11.59
C SER A 192 -6.44 -5.04 12.28
N GLU A 193 -5.76 -6.13 11.94
CA GLU A 193 -4.46 -6.50 12.50
C GLU A 193 -3.30 -5.69 11.93
N ARG A 194 -3.49 -5.01 10.78
CA ARG A 194 -2.51 -4.11 10.14
C ARG A 194 -1.13 -4.77 9.97
N ASP A 195 -1.10 -6.04 9.60
CA ASP A 195 0.12 -6.84 9.40
C ASP A 195 0.10 -7.59 8.04
N LEU A 196 1.01 -8.54 7.82
CA LEU A 196 1.09 -9.30 6.57
C LEU A 196 0.11 -10.49 6.48
N THR A 197 -0.73 -10.72 7.49
CA THR A 197 -1.57 -11.93 7.54
C THR A 197 -2.68 -11.93 6.48
N ALA A 198 -3.02 -10.78 5.89
CA ALA A 198 -3.90 -10.73 4.71
C ALA A 198 -3.30 -11.45 3.49
N TRP A 199 -1.97 -11.55 3.39
CA TRP A 199 -1.26 -12.24 2.31
C TRP A 199 -0.53 -13.50 2.74
N LEU A 200 -0.30 -13.71 4.04
CA LEU A 200 0.54 -14.80 4.59
C LEU A 200 -0.12 -15.56 5.76
N GLY A 201 -1.42 -15.35 5.99
CA GLY A 201 -2.15 -15.86 7.15
C GLY A 201 -2.45 -17.37 7.11
N ASN A 202 -2.37 -18.03 5.95
CA ASN A 202 -2.67 -19.46 5.83
C ASN A 202 -1.61 -20.26 5.02
N LYS A 203 -1.77 -21.59 5.02
CA LYS A 203 -0.81 -22.51 4.38
C LYS A 203 -0.81 -22.46 2.85
N MET A 204 -1.93 -22.11 2.22
CA MET A 204 -2.02 -21.95 0.77
C MET A 204 -1.17 -20.77 0.32
N GLN A 205 -1.38 -19.62 0.97
CA GLN A 205 -0.61 -18.40 0.78
C GLN A 205 0.90 -18.63 0.99
N GLN A 206 1.28 -19.20 2.14
CA GLN A 206 2.67 -19.49 2.49
C GLN A 206 3.33 -20.45 1.48
N GLY A 207 2.60 -21.48 1.03
CA GLY A 207 3.10 -22.45 0.04
C GLY A 207 3.27 -21.83 -1.35
N ALA A 208 2.29 -21.06 -1.81
CA ALA A 208 2.31 -20.39 -3.11
C ALA A 208 3.47 -19.39 -3.22
N ILE A 209 3.63 -18.51 -2.22
CA ILE A 209 4.67 -17.48 -2.25
C ILE A 209 6.09 -18.06 -2.14
N ALA A 210 6.28 -19.07 -1.29
CA ALA A 210 7.56 -19.75 -1.15
C ALA A 210 7.93 -20.50 -2.44
N SER A 211 6.96 -21.14 -3.08
CA SER A 211 7.16 -21.81 -4.37
C SER A 211 7.56 -20.82 -5.45
N MET A 212 6.86 -19.69 -5.54
CA MET A 212 7.11 -18.68 -6.57
C MET A 212 8.50 -18.02 -6.42
N TYR A 213 8.89 -17.58 -5.21
CA TYR A 213 10.23 -17.01 -5.01
C TYR A 213 11.34 -18.07 -5.06
N GLY A 214 11.03 -19.33 -4.76
CA GLY A 214 11.96 -20.45 -4.93
C GLY A 214 12.40 -20.68 -6.39
N LEU A 215 11.65 -20.18 -7.36
CA LEU A 215 12.03 -20.22 -8.79
C LEU A 215 12.90 -19.04 -9.24
N ALA A 216 13.17 -18.05 -8.37
CA ALA A 216 13.78 -16.79 -8.79
C ALA A 216 15.13 -16.99 -9.51
N GLU A 217 16.08 -17.70 -8.90
CA GLU A 217 17.41 -17.92 -9.51
C GLU A 217 17.31 -18.70 -10.82
N THR A 218 16.50 -19.74 -10.85
CA THR A 218 16.28 -20.58 -12.03
C THR A 218 15.70 -19.79 -13.19
N ILE A 219 14.67 -18.98 -12.93
CA ILE A 219 13.99 -18.18 -13.95
C ILE A 219 14.87 -17.04 -14.44
N LEU A 220 15.49 -16.29 -13.53
CA LEU A 220 16.39 -15.20 -13.91
C LEU A 220 17.60 -15.72 -14.69
N GLY A 221 18.13 -16.89 -14.32
CA GLY A 221 19.26 -17.54 -15.01
C GLY A 221 18.96 -17.95 -16.45
N THR A 222 17.68 -18.06 -16.86
CA THR A 222 17.32 -18.35 -18.25
C THR A 222 17.63 -17.20 -19.20
N ASN A 223 17.68 -15.95 -18.71
CA ASN A 223 17.68 -14.73 -19.51
C ASN A 223 16.52 -14.64 -20.53
N ASP A 224 15.47 -15.44 -20.36
CA ASP A 224 14.29 -15.40 -21.19
C ASP A 224 13.33 -14.34 -20.66
N LEU A 225 13.30 -13.19 -21.35
CA LEU A 225 12.50 -12.04 -20.93
C LEU A 225 11.01 -12.35 -20.81
N ALA A 226 10.47 -13.29 -21.60
CA ALA A 226 9.06 -13.66 -21.52
C ALA A 226 8.78 -14.49 -20.26
N LEU A 227 9.65 -15.45 -19.92
CA LEU A 227 9.51 -16.23 -18.68
C LEU A 227 9.69 -15.36 -17.43
N ILE A 228 10.68 -14.45 -17.46
CA ILE A 228 10.93 -13.53 -16.35
C ILE A 228 9.72 -12.61 -16.14
N GLU A 229 9.15 -12.09 -17.22
CA GLU A 229 7.96 -11.23 -17.16
C GLU A 229 6.74 -11.99 -16.62
N ASP A 230 6.48 -13.20 -17.08
CA ASP A 230 5.36 -14.01 -16.60
C ASP A 230 5.54 -14.38 -15.11
N TRP A 231 6.77 -14.71 -14.69
CA TRP A 231 7.09 -14.91 -13.28
C TRP A 231 6.85 -13.66 -12.43
N ARG A 232 7.23 -12.48 -12.93
CA ARG A 232 6.98 -11.20 -12.24
C ARG A 232 5.50 -10.91 -12.08
N LYS A 233 4.66 -11.23 -13.07
CA LYS A 233 3.20 -11.09 -12.93
C LYS A 233 2.66 -11.95 -11.79
N LEU A 234 3.19 -13.16 -11.59
CA LEU A 234 2.82 -14.01 -10.45
C LEU A 234 3.26 -13.48 -9.08
N GLN A 235 4.09 -12.42 -9.02
CA GLN A 235 4.48 -11.76 -7.77
C GLN A 235 3.49 -10.69 -7.29
N THR A 236 2.47 -10.38 -8.08
CA THR A 236 1.41 -9.43 -7.73
C THR A 236 0.78 -9.83 -6.40
N SER A 237 0.65 -8.89 -5.46
CA SER A 237 0.17 -9.15 -4.09
C SER A 237 -1.26 -9.66 -4.07
N ASP A 238 -2.10 -9.19 -5.01
CA ASP A 238 -3.50 -9.54 -5.16
C ASP A 238 -3.71 -11.05 -5.25
N HIS A 239 -2.82 -11.78 -5.93
CA HIS A 239 -2.90 -13.24 -6.00
C HIS A 239 -2.93 -13.89 -4.61
N PHE A 240 -2.07 -13.43 -3.69
CA PHE A 240 -2.03 -13.95 -2.33
C PHE A 240 -3.19 -13.44 -1.49
N TYR A 241 -3.63 -12.21 -1.74
CA TYR A 241 -4.81 -11.63 -1.08
C TYR A 241 -6.08 -12.44 -1.40
N TYR A 242 -6.28 -12.84 -2.66
CA TYR A 242 -7.41 -13.68 -3.08
C TYR A 242 -7.41 -15.06 -2.43
N MET A 243 -6.26 -15.54 -1.96
CA MET A 243 -6.14 -16.80 -1.20
C MET A 243 -6.38 -16.63 0.31
N CYS A 244 -6.71 -15.42 0.78
CA CYS A 244 -6.98 -15.16 2.18
C CYS A 244 -8.26 -15.86 2.62
N THR A 245 -8.21 -16.55 3.76
CA THR A 245 -9.36 -17.26 4.34
C THR A 245 -10.00 -16.49 5.49
N LYS A 246 -9.45 -15.33 5.85
CA LYS A 246 -10.11 -14.44 6.82
C LYS A 246 -11.42 -13.94 6.21
N TRP A 247 -12.44 -13.82 7.04
CA TRP A 247 -13.76 -13.27 6.66
C TRP A 247 -14.53 -14.05 5.57
N PHE A 248 -14.05 -15.23 5.15
CA PHE A 248 -14.75 -16.11 4.19
C PHE A 248 -16.14 -16.58 4.67
N ASN A 249 -16.39 -16.54 5.98
CA ASN A 249 -17.71 -16.84 6.55
C ASN A 249 -18.66 -15.63 6.60
N ASP A 250 -18.17 -14.40 6.42
CA ASP A 250 -18.91 -13.16 6.71
C ASP A 250 -19.14 -12.25 5.49
N GLY A 251 -18.93 -12.74 4.27
CA GLY A 251 -19.42 -12.08 3.05
C GLY A 251 -18.89 -10.67 2.77
N ASP A 252 -17.91 -10.18 3.54
CA ASP A 252 -17.46 -8.79 3.50
C ASP A 252 -16.12 -8.61 2.79
N VAL A 253 -16.04 -7.51 2.02
CA VAL A 253 -14.93 -6.88 1.28
C VAL A 253 -14.02 -7.79 0.42
N HIS A 254 -13.46 -8.88 0.94
CA HIS A 254 -12.57 -9.79 0.21
C HIS A 254 -13.26 -10.50 -0.97
N ALA A 255 -14.57 -10.78 -0.86
CA ALA A 255 -15.36 -11.37 -1.93
C ALA A 255 -15.66 -10.38 -3.07
N TYR A 256 -15.59 -9.07 -2.81
CA TYR A 256 -15.90 -8.04 -3.81
C TYR A 256 -14.77 -7.87 -4.84
N PHE A 257 -13.51 -8.06 -4.43
CA PHE A 257 -12.34 -7.86 -5.29
C PHE A 257 -11.79 -9.13 -5.93
N SER A 258 -12.19 -10.31 -5.46
CA SER A 258 -11.69 -11.59 -5.97
C SER A 258 -12.43 -11.99 -7.26
N PRO A 259 -11.72 -12.31 -8.36
CA PRO A 259 -12.34 -12.90 -9.55
C PRO A 259 -12.69 -14.38 -9.38
N TYR A 260 -12.45 -14.96 -8.20
CA TYR A 260 -12.66 -16.38 -7.87
C TYR A 260 -13.79 -16.56 -6.86
N GLU A 261 -14.53 -17.67 -6.95
CA GLU A 261 -15.66 -17.95 -6.03
C GLU A 261 -15.18 -18.31 -4.62
N SER A 262 -13.93 -18.75 -4.48
CA SER A 262 -13.34 -19.02 -3.18
C SER A 262 -11.81 -18.86 -3.14
N PRO A 263 -11.22 -18.68 -1.94
CA PRO A 263 -9.77 -18.69 -1.77
C PRO A 263 -9.08 -19.96 -2.25
N TYR A 264 -9.79 -21.09 -2.22
CA TYR A 264 -9.29 -22.38 -2.72
C TYR A 264 -9.18 -22.40 -4.24
N GLU A 265 -10.16 -21.82 -4.94
CA GLU A 265 -10.11 -21.68 -6.40
C GLU A 265 -8.99 -20.74 -6.84
N ALA A 266 -8.83 -19.61 -6.14
CA ALA A 266 -7.71 -18.70 -6.35
C ALA A 266 -6.36 -19.41 -6.22
N TYR A 267 -6.20 -20.22 -5.17
CA TYR A 267 -4.99 -21.04 -4.96
C TYR A 267 -4.78 -22.08 -6.07
N ILE A 268 -5.82 -22.82 -6.47
CA ILE A 268 -5.74 -23.81 -7.55
C ILE A 268 -5.33 -23.14 -8.87
N ALA A 269 -5.97 -22.02 -9.22
CA ALA A 269 -5.66 -21.28 -10.45
C ALA A 269 -4.21 -20.77 -10.45
N TYR A 270 -3.74 -20.23 -9.32
CA TYR A 270 -2.38 -19.77 -9.17
C TYR A 270 -1.37 -20.92 -9.28
N MET A 271 -1.59 -22.04 -8.57
CA MET A 271 -0.68 -23.18 -8.59
C MET A 271 -0.64 -23.86 -9.96
N ASN A 272 -1.75 -23.92 -10.69
CA ASN A 272 -1.76 -24.39 -12.08
C ASN A 272 -0.88 -23.50 -12.97
N THR A 273 -0.98 -22.18 -12.82
CA THR A 273 -0.15 -21.22 -13.57
C THR A 273 1.33 -21.33 -13.21
N TYR A 274 1.63 -21.52 -11.92
CA TYR A 274 2.99 -21.82 -11.46
C TYR A 274 3.54 -23.12 -12.04
N HIS A 275 2.72 -24.18 -12.12
CA HIS A 275 3.12 -25.46 -12.72
C HIS A 275 3.33 -25.35 -14.24
N ASP A 276 2.54 -24.54 -14.95
CA ASP A 276 2.77 -24.21 -16.35
C ASP A 276 4.14 -23.52 -16.53
N LEU A 277 4.46 -22.56 -15.67
CA LEU A 277 5.77 -21.89 -15.69
C LEU A 277 6.93 -22.87 -15.48
N LYS A 278 6.81 -23.83 -14.55
CA LYS A 278 7.78 -24.92 -14.36
C LYS A 278 7.88 -25.83 -15.59
N TYR A 279 6.76 -26.14 -16.23
CA TYR A 279 6.75 -26.96 -17.43
C TYR A 279 7.50 -26.27 -18.57
N ARG A 280 7.25 -24.98 -18.80
CA ARG A 280 7.95 -24.17 -19.80
C ARG A 280 9.46 -24.07 -19.55
N LEU A 281 9.90 -24.07 -18.29
CA LEU A 281 11.33 -24.19 -17.94
C LEU A 281 11.89 -25.56 -18.34
N THR A 282 11.16 -26.63 -18.06
CA THR A 282 11.55 -28.00 -18.43
C THR A 282 11.67 -28.17 -19.95
N GLU A 283 10.74 -27.61 -20.73
CA GLU A 283 10.81 -27.63 -22.20
C GLU A 283 12.07 -26.94 -22.75
N LYS A 284 12.62 -25.98 -22.00
CA LYS A 284 13.89 -25.31 -22.33
C LYS A 284 15.12 -26.05 -21.80
N GLY A 285 14.95 -27.25 -21.23
CA GLY A 285 16.04 -28.04 -20.67
C GLY A 285 16.57 -27.52 -19.33
N VAL A 286 15.82 -26.65 -18.65
CA VAL A 286 16.17 -26.13 -17.33
C VAL A 286 15.60 -27.07 -16.25
N PRO A 287 16.43 -27.66 -15.38
CA PRO A 287 15.95 -28.54 -14.31
C PRO A 287 15.21 -27.72 -13.23
N VAL A 288 14.06 -28.23 -12.79
CA VAL A 288 13.12 -27.58 -11.86
C VAL A 288 12.46 -28.53 -10.88
#